data_AF-A0A2R6E1R5-F1
#
_entry.id   AF-A0A2R6E1R5-F1
#
_cell.length_a   1.000
_cell.length_b   1.000
_cell.length_c   1.000
_cell.angle_alpha   90.00
_cell.angle_beta   90.00
_cell.angle_gamma   90.00
#
_symmetry.space_group_name_H-M   'P 1'
#
loop_
_entity.id
_entity.type
_entity.pdbx_description
1 polymer ?
#
loop_
_entity_poly.entity_id
_entity_poly.type
_entity_poly.pdbx_seq_one_letter_code
_entity_poly.pdbx_strand_id
1 'polypeptide(L)'
;MAPSENRPRTQGLELLLVGLLSGLALVDVALLARPSGVPAEPVRLLLAVGAFGAVAVGMALGVVGPRRYAIGAVASMPLVALYAYTGLLLPWTQFSFYLGQTGLELVLRFPFVGEPLAVALFGGFTLGEATLRAAFRYHYAVVGLGVLAALSVSVSLFRRRFAPVERSLAGASD
;
A
#
# COMPACT_ATOMS: atom_id res chain seq x y z
N MET A 1 39.89 -11.65 -2.53
CA MET A 1 38.86 -12.08 -1.57
C MET A 1 37.53 -11.57 -2.08
N ALA A 2 36.78 -12.39 -2.83
CA ALA A 2 35.50 -11.97 -3.41
C ALA A 2 34.44 -11.91 -2.29
N PRO A 3 33.60 -10.86 -2.20
CA PRO A 3 32.54 -10.80 -1.21
C PRO A 3 31.56 -11.95 -1.46
N SER A 4 31.30 -12.78 -0.46
CA SER A 4 30.32 -13.85 -0.53
C SER A 4 28.92 -13.27 -0.76
N GLU A 5 28.36 -13.62 -1.91
CA GLU A 5 27.18 -13.01 -2.47
C GLU A 5 25.90 -13.50 -1.76
N ASN A 6 25.36 -12.67 -0.87
CA ASN A 6 24.12 -12.87 -0.11
C ASN A 6 22.82 -12.83 -0.97
N ARG A 7 22.85 -13.28 -2.23
CA ARG A 7 21.71 -13.24 -3.17
C ARG A 7 20.44 -14.05 -2.78
N PRO A 8 20.51 -15.26 -2.18
CA PRO A 8 19.31 -16.08 -2.02
C PRO A 8 18.36 -15.57 -0.92
N ARG A 9 18.89 -14.91 0.13
CA ARG A 9 18.09 -14.42 1.26
C ARG A 9 17.17 -13.25 0.89
N THR A 10 17.62 -12.34 0.03
CA THR A 10 16.84 -11.16 -0.36
C THR A 10 15.73 -11.50 -1.37
N GLN A 11 15.91 -12.53 -2.20
CA GLN A 11 14.90 -12.95 -3.18
C GLN A 11 13.65 -13.55 -2.51
N GLY A 12 13.83 -14.42 -1.51
CA GLY A 12 12.69 -14.98 -0.76
C GLY A 12 11.86 -13.90 -0.08
N LEU A 13 12.52 -12.86 0.40
CA LEU A 13 11.89 -11.72 1.06
C LEU A 13 11.16 -10.78 0.08
N GLU A 14 11.74 -10.51 -1.09
CA GLU A 14 11.07 -9.75 -2.15
C GLU A 14 9.77 -10.45 -2.59
N LEU A 15 9.78 -11.78 -2.67
CA LEU A 15 8.58 -12.57 -2.93
C LEU A 15 7.55 -12.47 -1.80
N LEU A 16 8.00 -12.48 -0.53
CA LEU A 16 7.09 -12.28 0.61
C LEU A 16 6.44 -10.90 0.59
N LEU A 17 7.18 -9.84 0.29
CA LEU A 17 6.64 -8.47 0.20
C LEU A 17 5.65 -8.34 -0.96
N VAL A 18 5.97 -8.90 -2.13
CA VAL A 18 5.06 -8.92 -3.29
C VAL A 18 3.81 -9.74 -2.98
N GLY A 19 3.96 -10.91 -2.36
CA GLY A 19 2.84 -11.75 -1.94
C GLY A 19 1.95 -11.06 -0.92
N LEU A 20 2.55 -10.38 0.07
CA LEU A 20 1.83 -9.58 1.06
C LEU A 20 1.05 -8.44 0.40
N LEU A 21 1.71 -7.63 -0.43
CA LEU A 21 1.07 -6.51 -1.13
C LEU A 21 -0.04 -6.99 -2.07
N SER A 22 0.19 -8.07 -2.81
CA SER A 22 -0.81 -8.64 -3.73
C SER A 22 -1.99 -9.23 -2.96
N GLY A 23 -1.73 -9.94 -1.86
CA GLY A 23 -2.77 -10.47 -0.98
C GLY A 23 -3.61 -9.35 -0.35
N LEU A 24 -2.96 -8.28 0.09
CA LEU A 24 -3.63 -7.09 0.62
C LEU A 24 -4.58 -6.47 -0.40
N ALA A 25 -4.08 -6.23 -1.61
CA ALA A 25 -4.86 -5.67 -2.71
C ALA A 25 -6.03 -6.59 -3.11
N LEU A 26 -5.81 -7.90 -3.14
CA LEU A 26 -6.85 -8.87 -3.47
C LEU A 26 -7.98 -8.85 -2.44
N VAL A 27 -7.64 -8.88 -1.15
CA VAL A 27 -8.65 -8.82 -0.07
C VAL A 27 -9.37 -7.48 -0.11
N ASP A 28 -8.67 -6.37 -0.37
CA ASP A 28 -9.26 -5.05 -0.46
C ASP A 28 -10.29 -4.94 -1.61
N VAL A 29 -9.95 -5.46 -2.79
CA VAL A 29 -10.87 -5.53 -3.94
C VAL A 29 -12.03 -6.46 -3.64
N ALA A 30 -11.81 -7.58 -2.96
CA ALA A 30 -12.89 -8.50 -2.56
C ALA A 30 -13.92 -7.84 -1.62
N LEU A 31 -13.52 -6.84 -0.83
CA LEU A 31 -14.45 -6.09 0.02
C LEU A 31 -15.48 -5.28 -0.78
N LEU A 32 -15.27 -4.99 -2.07
CA LEU A 32 -16.27 -4.34 -2.93
C LEU A 32 -17.46 -5.24 -3.23
N ALA A 33 -17.24 -6.54 -3.37
CA ALA A 33 -18.27 -7.52 -3.69
C ALA A 33 -18.98 -8.07 -2.43
N ARG A 34 -18.61 -7.56 -1.25
CA ARG A 34 -19.05 -8.09 0.03
C ARG A 34 -20.54 -7.73 0.28
N PRO A 35 -21.37 -8.66 0.79
CA PRO A 35 -22.77 -8.37 1.11
C PRO A 35 -22.92 -7.21 2.10
N SER A 36 -23.96 -6.39 1.95
CA SER A 36 -24.34 -5.37 2.93
C SER A 36 -24.77 -6.04 4.24
N GLY A 37 -24.22 -5.61 5.39
CA GLY A 37 -24.60 -6.12 6.71
C GLY A 37 -23.52 -6.88 7.50
N VAL A 38 -22.46 -7.36 6.87
CA VAL A 38 -21.26 -7.82 7.60
C VAL A 38 -20.49 -6.57 8.12
N PRO A 39 -19.69 -6.59 9.19
CA PRO A 39 -18.77 -5.49 9.50
C PRO A 39 -17.49 -5.61 8.64
N ALA A 40 -17.08 -4.53 7.97
CA ALA A 40 -15.86 -4.52 7.13
C ALA A 40 -14.67 -3.92 7.88
N GLU A 41 -14.94 -3.18 8.95
CA GLU A 41 -13.98 -2.45 9.76
C GLU A 41 -12.87 -3.35 10.31
N PRO A 42 -13.15 -4.54 10.89
CA PRO A 42 -12.09 -5.39 11.41
C PRO A 42 -11.13 -5.85 10.32
N VAL A 43 -11.66 -6.18 9.13
CA VAL A 43 -10.86 -6.59 7.98
C VAL A 43 -10.03 -5.42 7.48
N ARG A 44 -10.62 -4.23 7.35
CA ARG A 44 -9.90 -3.03 6.92
C ARG A 44 -8.82 -2.59 7.90
N LEU A 45 -9.05 -2.76 9.21
CA LEU A 45 -8.01 -2.55 10.23
C LEU A 45 -6.88 -3.57 10.10
N LEU A 46 -7.19 -4.84 9.89
CA LEU A 46 -6.18 -5.87 9.64
C LEU A 46 -5.36 -5.54 8.38
N LEU A 47 -6.01 -5.07 7.30
CA LEU A 47 -5.31 -4.64 6.10
C LEU A 47 -4.42 -3.42 6.35
N ALA A 48 -4.90 -2.44 7.12
CA ALA A 48 -4.10 -1.28 7.51
C ALA A 48 -2.86 -1.70 8.32
N VAL A 49 -3.03 -2.58 9.31
CA VAL A 49 -1.92 -3.12 10.12
C VAL A 49 -0.93 -3.88 9.24
N GLY A 50 -1.42 -4.70 8.31
CA GLY A 50 -0.57 -5.39 7.33
C GLY A 50 0.23 -4.43 6.45
N ALA A 51 -0.40 -3.35 5.96
CA ALA A 51 0.25 -2.33 5.15
C ALA A 51 1.34 -1.58 5.93
N PHE A 52 1.05 -1.15 7.16
CA PHE A 52 2.05 -0.52 8.03
C PHE A 52 3.16 -1.49 8.41
N GLY A 53 2.83 -2.78 8.61
CA GLY A 53 3.80 -3.84 8.80
C GLY A 53 4.77 -3.98 7.63
N ALA A 54 4.27 -3.91 6.38
CA ALA A 54 5.13 -3.93 5.19
C ALA A 54 6.12 -2.75 5.16
N VAL A 55 5.68 -1.56 5.57
CA VAL A 55 6.56 -0.39 5.70
C VAL A 55 7.61 -0.59 6.80
N ALA A 56 7.20 -1.08 7.96
CA ALA A 56 8.12 -1.36 9.07
C ALA A 56 9.18 -2.40 8.68
N VAL A 57 8.78 -3.45 7.96
CA VAL A 57 9.69 -4.46 7.40
C VAL A 57 10.65 -3.80 6.40
N GLY A 58 10.14 -3.02 5.44
CA GLY A 58 10.97 -2.28 4.49
C GLY A 58 12.01 -1.37 5.17
N MET A 59 11.60 -0.71 6.25
CA MET A 59 12.46 0.15 7.05
C MET A 59 13.54 -0.65 7.77
N ALA A 60 13.16 -1.71 8.49
CA ALA A 60 14.11 -2.59 9.18
C ALA A 60 15.16 -3.17 8.21
N LEU A 61 14.74 -3.56 7.01
CA LEU A 61 15.63 -4.04 5.96
C LEU A 61 16.55 -2.96 5.41
N GLY A 62 16.10 -1.71 5.36
CA GLY A 62 16.94 -0.60 4.96
C GLY A 62 17.97 -0.19 6.01
N VAL A 63 17.72 -0.51 7.29
CA VAL A 63 18.67 -0.31 8.40
C VAL A 63 19.71 -1.43 8.43
N VAL A 64 19.29 -2.69 8.31
CA VAL A 64 20.18 -3.87 8.39
C VAL A 64 20.87 -4.17 7.05
N GLY A 65 20.27 -3.74 5.94
CA GLY A 65 20.71 -4.06 4.59
C GLY A 65 20.83 -2.83 3.69
N PRO A 66 20.52 -2.97 2.39
CA PRO A 66 20.63 -1.87 1.45
C PRO A 66 19.67 -0.71 1.75
N ARG A 67 20.20 0.52 1.85
CA ARG A 67 19.43 1.76 2.12
C ARG A 67 18.21 1.98 1.22
N ARG A 68 18.20 1.42 -0.01
CA ARG A 68 17.07 1.50 -0.94
C ARG A 68 15.74 1.01 -0.34
N TYR A 69 15.77 0.04 0.57
CA TYR A 69 14.55 -0.47 1.21
C TYR A 69 13.97 0.53 2.21
N ALA A 70 14.82 1.24 2.98
CA ALA A 70 14.37 2.32 3.87
C ALA A 70 13.84 3.52 3.08
N ILE A 71 14.51 3.89 1.97
CA ILE A 71 14.04 4.96 1.10
C ILE A 71 12.65 4.62 0.54
N GLY A 72 12.46 3.39 0.05
CA GLY A 72 11.16 2.91 -0.42
C GLY A 72 10.09 2.90 0.68
N ALA A 73 10.43 2.47 1.89
CA ALA A 73 9.52 2.44 3.03
C ALA A 73 9.09 3.85 3.47
N VAL A 74 10.02 4.79 3.54
CA VAL A 74 9.72 6.19 3.87
C VAL A 74 8.89 6.85 2.75
N ALA A 75 9.19 6.55 1.49
CA ALA A 75 8.42 7.07 0.35
C ALA A 75 6.99 6.50 0.31
N SER A 76 6.76 5.27 0.77
CA SER A 76 5.43 4.65 0.78
C SER A 76 4.57 5.02 2.00
N MET A 77 5.15 5.56 3.07
CA MET A 77 4.43 5.97 4.28
C MET A 77 3.18 6.82 4.02
N PRO A 78 3.23 7.95 3.28
CA PRO A 78 2.05 8.77 3.06
C PRO A 78 0.95 8.03 2.28
N LEU A 79 1.33 7.14 1.36
CA LEU A 79 0.38 6.34 0.59
C LEU A 79 -0.31 5.31 1.50
N VAL A 80 0.43 4.64 2.37
CA VAL A 80 -0.11 3.66 3.33
C VAL A 80 -1.03 4.33 4.35
N ALA A 81 -0.65 5.51 4.84
CA ALA A 81 -1.52 6.31 5.72
C ALA A 81 -2.82 6.70 5.00
N LEU A 82 -2.73 7.17 3.75
CA LEU A 82 -3.90 7.51 2.94
C LEU A 82 -4.78 6.28 2.69
N TYR A 83 -4.19 5.15 2.33
CA TYR A 83 -4.88 3.87 2.14
C TYR A 83 -5.64 3.44 3.39
N ALA A 84 -4.96 3.41 4.53
CA ALA A 84 -5.55 2.99 5.81
C ALA A 84 -6.70 3.92 6.23
N TYR A 85 -6.46 5.23 6.20
CA TYR A 85 -7.46 6.21 6.64
C TYR A 85 -8.69 6.23 5.73
N THR A 86 -8.50 6.35 4.42
CA THR A 86 -9.62 6.33 3.47
C THR A 86 -10.36 5.01 3.52
N GLY A 87 -9.65 3.89 3.70
CA GLY A 87 -10.23 2.57 3.89
C GLY A 87 -11.20 2.53 5.07
N LEU A 88 -10.83 3.11 6.21
CA LEU A 88 -11.71 3.16 7.38
C LEU A 88 -12.94 4.06 7.19
N LEU A 89 -12.92 4.99 6.23
CA LEU A 89 -14.08 5.81 5.90
C LEU A 89 -15.10 5.08 5.02
N LEU A 90 -14.66 4.15 4.15
CA LEU A 90 -15.53 3.48 3.18
C LEU A 90 -16.73 2.71 3.76
N PRO A 91 -16.63 2.02 4.92
CA PRO A 91 -17.77 1.36 5.56
C PRO A 91 -18.89 2.33 5.97
N TRP A 92 -18.56 3.62 6.13
CA TRP A 92 -19.48 4.70 6.47
C TRP A 92 -20.38 4.41 7.69
N THR A 93 -19.79 3.80 8.72
CA THR A 93 -20.49 3.54 9.98
C THR A 93 -20.31 4.69 10.96
N GLN A 94 -20.99 4.63 12.13
CA GLN A 94 -20.85 5.67 13.17
C GLN A 94 -19.39 5.90 13.58
N PHE A 95 -18.61 4.82 13.66
CA PHE A 95 -17.19 4.91 13.95
C PHE A 95 -16.39 5.58 12.82
N SER A 96 -16.65 5.20 11.56
CA SER A 96 -16.06 5.84 10.38
C SER A 96 -16.38 7.33 10.33
N PHE A 97 -17.61 7.72 10.65
CA PHE A 97 -18.04 9.11 10.68
C PHE A 97 -17.31 9.90 11.77
N TYR A 98 -17.20 9.36 12.99
CA TYR A 98 -16.43 9.97 14.08
C TYR A 98 -14.95 10.16 13.71
N LEU A 99 -14.32 9.16 13.11
CA LEU A 99 -12.96 9.26 12.58
C LEU A 99 -12.84 10.36 11.53
N GLY A 100 -13.80 10.41 10.59
CA GLY A 100 -13.88 11.45 9.57
C GLY A 100 -13.98 12.84 10.17
N GLN A 101 -14.80 13.02 11.23
CA GLN A 101 -15.03 14.32 11.85
C GLN A 101 -13.77 14.80 12.55
N THR A 102 -13.17 13.92 13.35
CA THR A 102 -11.90 14.18 14.02
C THR A 102 -10.82 14.55 13.01
N GLY A 103 -10.72 13.81 11.89
CA GLY A 103 -9.73 14.12 10.85
C GLY A 103 -9.97 15.45 10.15
N LEU A 104 -11.22 15.78 9.84
CA LEU A 104 -11.58 17.07 9.25
C LEU A 104 -11.24 18.23 10.19
N GLU A 105 -11.58 18.10 11.48
CA GLU A 105 -11.25 19.09 12.50
C GLU A 105 -9.73 19.29 12.64
N LEU A 106 -8.95 18.21 12.62
CA LEU A 106 -7.48 18.29 12.67
C LEU A 106 -6.91 19.03 11.45
N VAL A 107 -7.45 18.78 10.27
CA VAL A 107 -7.04 19.47 9.05
C VAL A 107 -7.37 20.96 9.12
N LEU A 108 -8.56 21.33 9.59
CA LEU A 108 -8.98 22.72 9.72
C LEU A 108 -8.19 23.52 10.76
N ARG A 109 -7.49 22.86 11.69
CA ARG A 109 -6.58 23.54 12.64
C ARG A 109 -5.34 24.14 11.99
N PHE A 110 -4.99 23.77 10.76
CA PHE A 110 -3.83 24.32 10.06
C PHE A 110 -4.18 25.68 9.41
N PRO A 111 -3.54 26.80 9.83
CA PRO A 111 -4.01 28.15 9.51
C PRO A 111 -3.87 28.56 8.04
N PHE A 112 -2.98 27.93 7.26
CA PHE A 112 -2.73 28.32 5.86
C PHE A 112 -3.20 27.27 4.84
N VAL A 113 -3.25 26.01 5.23
CA VAL A 113 -3.53 24.88 4.33
C VAL A 113 -4.76 24.09 4.73
N GLY A 114 -5.38 24.38 5.88
CA GLY A 114 -6.49 23.60 6.41
C GLY A 114 -7.71 23.60 5.51
N GLU A 115 -8.20 24.77 5.09
CA GLU A 115 -9.36 24.89 4.19
C GLU A 115 -9.16 24.19 2.84
N PRO A 116 -8.07 24.45 2.07
CA PRO A 116 -7.87 23.76 0.80
C PRO A 116 -7.68 22.25 0.97
N LEU A 117 -7.04 21.80 2.07
CA LEU A 117 -6.92 20.37 2.37
C LEU A 117 -8.27 19.73 2.74
N ALA A 118 -9.12 20.44 3.49
CA ALA A 118 -10.45 19.95 3.84
C ALA A 118 -11.31 19.73 2.59
N VAL A 119 -11.29 20.70 1.67
CA VAL A 119 -11.97 20.56 0.37
C VAL A 119 -11.36 19.43 -0.46
N ALA A 120 -10.02 19.32 -0.53
CA ALA A 120 -9.37 18.29 -1.34
C ALA A 120 -9.59 16.86 -0.80
N LEU A 121 -9.53 16.67 0.51
CA LEU A 121 -9.60 15.35 1.16
C LEU A 121 -11.03 14.92 1.46
N PHE A 122 -11.87 15.84 1.93
CA PHE A 122 -13.23 15.54 2.40
C PHE A 122 -14.33 16.09 1.49
N GLY A 123 -13.99 16.92 0.49
CA GLY A 123 -14.97 17.50 -0.42
C GLY A 123 -15.75 18.69 0.17
N GLY A 124 -15.36 19.20 1.34
CA GLY A 124 -16.00 20.35 1.99
C GLY A 124 -15.68 20.44 3.48
N PHE A 125 -16.42 21.32 4.17
CA PHE A 125 -16.30 21.58 5.62
C PHE A 125 -17.26 20.73 6.47
N THR A 126 -18.06 19.88 5.82
CA THR A 126 -19.01 18.97 6.45
C THR A 126 -18.90 17.62 5.77
N LEU A 127 -18.91 16.55 6.55
CA LEU A 127 -18.84 15.20 6.00
C LEU A 127 -20.16 14.82 5.33
N GLY A 128 -20.06 14.16 4.18
CA GLY A 128 -21.21 13.66 3.46
C GLY A 128 -20.82 12.81 2.26
N GLU A 129 -21.71 12.73 1.27
CA GLU A 129 -21.47 11.91 0.08
C GLU A 129 -20.20 12.33 -0.69
N ALA A 130 -19.90 13.63 -0.75
CA ALA A 130 -18.67 14.13 -1.36
C ALA A 130 -17.41 13.54 -0.70
N THR A 131 -17.43 13.38 0.63
CA THR A 131 -16.36 12.73 1.39
C THR A 131 -16.23 11.27 1.03
N LEU A 132 -17.34 10.53 0.98
CA LEU A 132 -17.31 9.10 0.66
C LEU A 132 -16.79 8.86 -0.77
N ARG A 133 -17.22 9.69 -1.73
CA ARG A 133 -16.69 9.67 -3.10
C ARG A 133 -15.20 10.01 -3.15
N ALA A 134 -14.74 11.00 -2.39
CA ALA A 134 -13.33 11.34 -2.30
C ALA A 134 -12.51 10.19 -1.69
N ALA A 135 -12.97 9.62 -0.58
CA ALA A 135 -12.35 8.47 0.07
C ALA A 135 -12.25 7.28 -0.88
N PHE A 136 -13.32 6.96 -1.61
CA PHE A 136 -13.30 5.90 -2.63
C PHE A 136 -12.23 6.15 -3.70
N ARG A 137 -12.18 7.37 -4.27
CA ARG A 137 -11.20 7.72 -5.31
C ARG A 137 -9.76 7.59 -4.79
N TYR A 138 -9.46 8.16 -3.63
CA TYR A 138 -8.12 8.10 -3.06
C TYR A 138 -7.72 6.67 -2.67
N HIS A 139 -8.63 5.92 -2.06
CA HIS A 139 -8.37 4.54 -1.61
C HIS A 139 -8.00 3.64 -2.79
N TYR A 140 -8.86 3.60 -3.82
CA TYR A 140 -8.63 2.73 -4.98
C TYR A 140 -7.52 3.23 -5.90
N ALA A 141 -7.19 4.53 -5.89
CA ALA A 141 -5.99 5.03 -6.55
C ALA A 141 -4.72 4.44 -5.89
N VAL A 142 -4.66 4.40 -4.56
CA VAL A 142 -3.51 3.81 -3.84
C VAL A 142 -3.47 2.30 -4.02
N VAL A 143 -4.61 1.60 -3.94
CA VAL A 143 -4.67 0.15 -4.21
C VAL A 143 -4.18 -0.16 -5.62
N GLY A 144 -4.65 0.59 -6.63
CA GLY A 144 -4.20 0.44 -8.01
C GLY A 144 -2.70 0.63 -8.19
N LEU A 145 -2.13 1.67 -7.57
CA LEU A 145 -0.68 1.88 -7.59
C LEU A 145 0.09 0.75 -6.89
N GLY A 146 -0.43 0.22 -5.79
CA GLY A 146 0.12 -0.95 -5.09
C GLY A 146 0.15 -2.20 -5.97
N VAL A 147 -0.95 -2.47 -6.70
CA VAL A 147 -1.03 -3.57 -7.66
C VAL A 147 -0.01 -3.40 -8.79
N LEU A 148 0.11 -2.19 -9.36
CA LEU A 148 1.10 -1.91 -10.41
C LEU A 148 2.54 -2.10 -9.91
N ALA A 149 2.83 -1.69 -8.69
CA ALA A 149 4.13 -1.92 -8.07
C ALA A 149 4.41 -3.42 -7.88
N ALA A 150 3.44 -4.18 -7.35
CA ALA A 150 3.57 -5.63 -7.18
C ALA A 150 3.77 -6.36 -8.52
N LEU A 151 3.03 -5.96 -9.56
CA LEU A 151 3.19 -6.50 -10.92
C LEU A 151 4.57 -6.19 -11.49
N SER A 152 5.03 -4.95 -11.34
CA SER A 152 6.35 -4.51 -11.83
C SER A 152 7.49 -5.32 -11.19
N VAL A 153 7.41 -5.57 -9.89
CA VAL A 153 8.38 -6.41 -9.17
C VAL A 153 8.27 -7.87 -9.62
N SER A 154 7.06 -8.41 -9.77
CA SER A 154 6.83 -9.78 -10.24
C SER A 154 7.45 -10.02 -11.61
N VAL A 155 7.23 -9.11 -12.56
CA VAL A 155 7.85 -9.16 -13.89
C VAL A 155 9.37 -9.05 -13.81
N SER A 156 9.90 -8.16 -12.97
CA SER A 156 11.35 -8.05 -12.75
C SER A 156 11.96 -9.35 -12.21
N LEU A 157 11.30 -10.01 -11.25
CA LEU A 157 11.74 -11.29 -10.70
C LEU A 157 11.66 -12.41 -11.74
N PHE A 158 10.59 -12.46 -12.53
CA PHE A 158 10.45 -13.40 -13.64
C PHE A 158 11.61 -13.25 -14.64
N ARG A 159 11.88 -12.03 -15.10
CA ARG A 159 13.01 -11.76 -16.03
C ARG A 159 14.36 -12.23 -15.47
N ARG A 160 14.62 -12.02 -14.18
CA ARG A 160 15.86 -12.47 -13.53
C ARG A 160 15.99 -13.99 -13.48
N ARG A 161 14.88 -14.72 -13.43
CA ARG A 161 14.87 -16.19 -13.28
C ARG A 161 15.02 -16.94 -14.59
N PHE A 162 14.57 -16.37 -15.72
CA PHE A 162 14.59 -17.04 -17.03
C PHE A 162 15.68 -16.55 -17.99
N ALA A 163 16.22 -15.33 -17.82
CA ALA A 163 17.34 -14.83 -18.63
C ALA A 163 18.66 -15.66 -18.58
N PRO A 164 18.94 -16.50 -17.55
CA PRO A 164 20.12 -17.38 -17.56
C PRO A 164 19.97 -18.62 -18.46
N VAL A 165 18.75 -19.13 -18.67
CA VAL A 165 18.50 -20.37 -19.43
C VAL A 165 18.80 -20.18 -20.91
N GLU A 166 18.39 -19.04 -21.46
CA GLU A 166 18.56 -18.69 -22.87
C GLU A 166 20.04 -18.57 -23.28
N ARG A 167 20.90 -18.06 -22.38
CA ARG A 167 22.35 -17.98 -22.58
C ARG A 167 23.05 -19.35 -22.55
N SER A 168 22.53 -20.29 -21.76
CA SER A 168 23.09 -21.65 -21.68
C SER A 168 22.74 -22.48 -22.91
N LEU A 169 21.59 -22.25 -23.52
CA LEU A 169 21.18 -22.92 -24.76
C LEU A 169 21.92 -22.36 -25.98
N ALA A 170 22.16 -21.04 -26.02
CA ALA A 170 22.92 -20.39 -27.08
C ALA A 170 24.41 -20.78 -27.08
N GLY A 171 25.02 -20.98 -25.91
CA GLY A 171 26.42 -21.41 -25.80
C GLY A 171 26.66 -22.92 -25.92
N ALA A 172 25.60 -23.73 -26.07
CA ALA A 172 25.71 -25.19 -26.25
C ALA A 172 25.55 -25.62 -27.73
N SER A 173 25.26 -24.66 -28.61
CA SER A 173 25.12 -24.84 -30.06
C SER A 173 26.36 -24.42 -30.87
N ASP A 174 27.45 -24.02 -30.19
CA ASP A 174 28.78 -23.74 -30.75
C ASP A 174 29.76 -24.88 -30.38
#